data_AF-A0A8H3IZ71-F1
#
_entry.id   AF-A0A8H3IZ71-F1
#
_cell.length_a   1.000
_cell.length_b   1.000
_cell.length_c   1.000
_cell.angle_alpha   90.00
_cell.angle_beta   90.00
_cell.angle_gamma   90.00
#
_symmetry.space_group_name_H-M   'P 1'
#
loop_
_entity.id
_entity.type
_entity.pdbx_description
1 polymer ?
#
loop_
_entity_poly.entity_id
_entity_poly.type
_entity_poly.pdbx_seq_one_letter_code
_entity_poly.pdbx_strand_id
1 'polypeptide(L)'
;MLAVDDVVPTKSRLKFYFQTPHTSFSSVREIMTLGGRIPVPEPQLSDLQSLIAAVTGLDEDFPPDAEVPCAPEYNPSAKDNFIELPILLSGYLYYFDIALDATLPDIKFYTPVRRYGRDDLSLAHGITGWMQSHGRGEYCERYLSMLEKLSQHRALRDGKGMQTYVSCLFRKNGELDITSYIGPEAFASSRLANGKPTKGTRRRSDS
;
A
#
# COMPACT_ATOMS: atom_id res chain seq x y z
N MET A 1 11.99 -10.87 3.21
CA MET A 1 10.96 -11.83 3.71
C MET A 1 10.70 -12.87 2.63
N LEU A 2 10.07 -14.00 2.97
CA LEU A 2 9.69 -15.05 2.03
C LEU A 2 8.22 -15.42 2.25
N ALA A 3 7.49 -15.70 1.17
CA ALA A 3 6.18 -16.36 1.26
C ALA A 3 6.10 -17.49 0.24
N VAL A 4 5.28 -18.49 0.55
CA VAL A 4 4.96 -19.61 -0.33
C VAL A 4 3.46 -19.83 -0.33
N ASP A 5 2.91 -20.23 -1.47
CA ASP A 5 1.52 -20.65 -1.55
C ASP A 5 1.38 -22.05 -0.92
N ASP A 6 0.47 -22.21 0.04
CA ASP A 6 0.16 -23.50 0.68
C ASP A 6 -0.81 -24.31 -0.18
N VAL A 7 -0.28 -24.84 -1.29
CA VAL A 7 -0.99 -25.66 -2.28
C VAL A 7 -0.08 -26.81 -2.72
N VAL A 8 -0.58 -27.70 -3.59
CA VAL A 8 0.26 -28.75 -4.18
C VAL A 8 1.54 -28.14 -4.79
N PRO A 9 2.74 -28.72 -4.55
CA PRO A 9 4.01 -28.06 -4.89
C PRO A 9 4.15 -27.61 -6.35
N THR A 10 3.57 -28.36 -7.28
CA THR A 10 3.57 -28.04 -8.72
C THR A 10 2.76 -26.79 -9.08
N LYS A 11 1.94 -26.29 -8.15
CA LYS A 11 1.17 -25.03 -8.28
C LYS A 11 1.64 -23.96 -7.29
N SER A 12 2.58 -24.29 -6.40
CA SER A 12 3.08 -23.35 -5.40
C SER A 12 4.04 -22.37 -6.05
N ARG A 13 4.01 -21.14 -5.56
CA ARG A 13 4.90 -20.06 -5.98
C ARG A 13 5.73 -19.57 -4.81
N LEU A 14 6.98 -19.26 -5.08
CA LEU A 14 7.89 -18.65 -4.11
C LEU A 14 7.89 -17.14 -4.31
N LYS A 15 7.53 -16.37 -3.29
CA LYS A 15 7.58 -14.91 -3.32
C LYS A 15 8.74 -14.43 -2.47
N PHE A 16 9.76 -13.85 -3.10
CA PHE A 16 10.92 -13.33 -2.40
C PHE A 16 10.87 -11.81 -2.32
N TYR A 17 10.86 -11.28 -1.09
CA TYR A 17 10.64 -9.86 -0.81
C TYR A 17 11.94 -9.13 -0.53
N PHE A 18 12.14 -8.03 -1.25
CA PHE A 18 13.28 -7.13 -1.12
C PHE A 18 12.84 -5.70 -0.89
N GLN A 19 13.65 -4.97 -0.14
CA GLN A 19 13.45 -3.56 0.11
C GLN A 19 14.70 -2.81 -0.30
N THR A 20 14.51 -1.69 -0.99
CA THR A 20 15.57 -0.78 -1.40
C THR A 20 15.32 0.59 -0.76
N PRO A 21 16.35 1.32 -0.30
CA PRO A 21 16.16 2.66 0.21
C PRO A 21 15.75 3.66 -0.88
N HIS A 22 15.96 3.32 -2.16
CA HIS A 22 15.61 4.15 -3.30
C HIS A 22 14.10 4.13 -3.58
N THR A 23 13.53 5.31 -3.74
CA THR A 23 12.12 5.58 -4.04
C THR A 23 11.91 6.34 -5.34
N SER A 24 12.98 6.72 -6.05
CA SER A 24 12.88 7.32 -7.38
C SER A 24 12.17 6.41 -8.38
N PHE A 25 11.44 7.02 -9.32
CA PHE A 25 10.77 6.25 -10.36
C PHE A 25 11.77 5.51 -11.27
N SER A 26 12.95 6.07 -11.50
CA SER A 26 14.03 5.39 -12.23
C SER A 26 14.45 4.08 -11.55
N SER A 27 14.55 4.04 -10.20
CA SER A 27 14.79 2.79 -9.47
C SER A 27 13.62 1.82 -9.58
N VAL A 28 12.37 2.32 -9.57
CA VAL A 28 11.17 1.50 -9.76
C VAL A 28 11.18 0.85 -11.15
N ARG A 29 11.44 1.62 -12.21
CA ARG A 29 11.54 1.14 -13.59
C ARG A 29 12.62 0.06 -13.72
N GLU A 30 13.81 0.31 -13.20
CA GLU A 30 14.92 -0.65 -13.26
C GLU A 30 14.52 -2.00 -12.64
N ILE A 31 13.90 -1.98 -11.46
CA ILE A 31 13.48 -3.21 -10.77
C ILE A 31 12.31 -3.88 -11.50
N MET A 32 11.25 -3.13 -11.82
CA MET A 32 10.03 -3.68 -12.45
C MET A 32 10.26 -4.24 -13.85
N THR A 33 11.29 -3.76 -14.55
CA THR A 33 11.71 -4.29 -15.86
C THR A 33 12.84 -5.31 -15.75
N LEU A 34 13.31 -5.61 -14.54
CA LEU A 34 14.49 -6.45 -14.28
C LEU A 34 15.71 -6.02 -15.12
N GLY A 35 15.97 -4.71 -15.17
CA GLY A 35 17.01 -4.08 -15.99
C GLY A 35 16.76 -4.28 -17.48
N GLY A 36 15.51 -4.11 -17.93
CA GLY A 36 15.09 -4.29 -19.33
C GLY A 36 14.90 -5.74 -19.81
N ARG A 37 15.05 -6.75 -18.93
CA ARG A 37 14.80 -8.16 -19.29
C ARG A 37 13.32 -8.49 -19.43
N ILE A 38 12.48 -7.79 -18.67
CA ILE A 38 11.02 -7.86 -18.78
C ILE A 38 10.58 -6.69 -19.65
N PRO A 39 10.05 -6.94 -20.86
CA PRO A 39 9.60 -5.87 -21.73
C PRO A 39 8.31 -5.26 -21.18
N VAL A 40 8.38 -4.00 -20.77
CA VAL A 40 7.22 -3.21 -20.32
C VAL A 40 7.07 -2.01 -21.25
N PRO A 41 5.92 -1.85 -21.95
CA PRO A 41 5.64 -0.69 -22.76
C PRO A 41 5.72 0.63 -21.97
N GLU A 42 6.30 1.67 -22.56
CA GLU A 42 6.41 3.00 -21.92
C GLU A 42 5.08 3.59 -21.42
N PRO A 43 3.92 3.42 -22.09
CA PRO A 43 2.64 3.87 -21.54
C PRO A 43 2.33 3.25 -20.17
N GLN A 44 2.67 1.98 -19.96
CA GLN A 44 2.41 1.29 -18.68
C GLN A 44 3.39 1.75 -17.59
N LEU A 45 4.62 2.09 -17.98
CA LEU A 45 5.58 2.72 -17.06
C LEU A 45 5.12 4.13 -16.67
N SER A 46 4.60 4.89 -17.63
CA SER A 46 3.99 6.20 -17.37
C SER A 46 2.77 6.11 -16.44
N ASP A 47 1.91 5.11 -16.65
CA ASP A 47 0.77 4.84 -15.77
C ASP A 47 1.22 4.47 -14.35
N LEU A 48 2.32 3.70 -14.22
CA LEU A 48 2.90 3.39 -12.93
C LEU A 48 3.46 4.65 -12.25
N GLN A 49 4.16 5.51 -12.99
CA GLN A 49 4.67 6.77 -12.45
C GLN A 49 3.53 7.67 -11.96
N SER A 50 2.47 7.82 -12.77
CA SER A 50 1.31 8.63 -12.41
C SER A 50 0.53 8.05 -11.23
N LEU A 51 0.46 6.71 -11.10
CA LEU A 51 -0.11 6.05 -9.92
C LEU A 51 0.70 6.36 -8.66
N ILE A 52 2.04 6.28 -8.73
CA ILE A 52 2.93 6.63 -7.61
C ILE A 52 2.68 8.08 -7.19
N ALA A 53 2.66 9.00 -8.14
CA ALA A 53 2.37 10.41 -7.87
C ALA A 53 1.02 10.60 -7.19
N ALA A 54 -0.04 9.96 -7.70
CA ALA A 54 -1.39 10.05 -7.14
C ALA A 54 -1.48 9.54 -5.69
N VAL A 55 -0.83 8.42 -5.36
CA VAL A 55 -0.93 7.83 -4.01
C VAL A 55 0.05 8.41 -2.99
N THR A 56 1.06 9.15 -3.45
CA THR A 56 2.01 9.87 -2.59
C THR A 56 1.71 11.38 -2.51
N GLY A 57 0.89 11.90 -3.41
CA GLY A 57 0.57 13.32 -3.51
C GLY A 57 1.69 14.16 -4.11
N LEU A 58 2.48 13.58 -5.01
CA LEU A 58 3.49 14.30 -5.80
C LEU A 58 2.82 14.97 -6.99
N ASP A 59 3.47 16.02 -7.48
CA ASP A 59 3.09 16.68 -8.73
C ASP A 59 3.35 15.75 -9.93
N GLU A 60 2.58 15.91 -11.02
CA GLU A 60 2.69 15.08 -12.22
C GLU A 60 4.06 15.19 -12.91
N ASP A 61 4.73 16.33 -12.75
CA ASP A 61 6.06 16.62 -13.29
C ASP A 61 7.21 16.29 -12.32
N PHE A 62 6.92 15.58 -11.22
CA PHE A 62 7.95 15.17 -10.26
C PHE A 62 9.09 14.39 -10.95
N PRO A 63 10.36 14.79 -10.79
CA PRO A 63 11.46 14.24 -11.57
C PRO A 63 11.64 12.72 -11.35
N PRO A 64 11.86 11.93 -12.41
CA PRO A 64 11.92 10.47 -12.29
C PRO A 64 13.14 9.97 -11.48
N ASP A 65 14.21 10.74 -11.44
CA ASP A 65 15.44 10.42 -10.70
C ASP A 65 15.44 10.95 -9.26
N ALA A 66 14.45 11.77 -8.88
CA ALA A 66 14.35 12.31 -7.54
C ALA A 66 13.77 11.27 -6.57
N GLU A 67 14.33 11.20 -5.37
CA GLU A 67 13.78 10.37 -4.30
C GLU A 67 12.50 11.01 -3.75
N VAL A 68 11.45 10.21 -3.55
CA VAL A 68 10.17 10.69 -3.00
C VAL A 68 10.38 11.27 -1.60
N PRO A 69 10.00 12.55 -1.37
CA PRO A 69 10.14 13.18 -0.07
C PRO A 69 9.40 12.41 1.01
N CYS A 70 10.01 12.37 2.19
CA CYS A 70 9.43 11.69 3.33
C CYS A 70 9.35 12.65 4.52
N ALA A 71 8.16 12.80 5.11
CA ALA A 71 8.01 13.65 6.28
C ALA A 71 8.91 13.16 7.43
N PRO A 72 9.67 14.05 8.09
CA PRO A 72 10.52 13.67 9.21
C PRO A 72 9.71 13.11 10.38
N GLU A 73 8.47 13.58 10.55
CA GLU A 73 7.53 13.11 11.57
C GLU A 73 6.80 11.84 11.11
N TYR A 74 6.99 10.78 11.87
CA TYR A 74 6.39 9.47 11.69
C TYR A 74 5.49 9.15 12.88
N ASN A 75 4.26 8.68 12.61
CA ASN A 75 3.26 8.36 13.64
C ASN A 75 3.88 7.40 14.68
N PRO A 76 3.88 7.75 15.99
CA PRO A 76 4.47 6.93 17.04
C PRO A 76 3.93 5.49 17.07
N SER A 77 2.64 5.28 16.79
CA SER A 77 2.03 3.94 16.78
C SER A 77 2.66 2.99 15.76
N ALA A 78 3.27 3.55 14.72
CA ALA A 78 3.95 2.79 13.69
C ALA A 78 5.46 2.62 14.01
N LYS A 79 6.03 3.38 14.97
CA LYS A 79 7.35 3.13 15.58
C LYS A 79 7.27 1.94 16.53
N ASP A 80 6.22 1.89 17.35
CA ASP A 80 6.04 0.87 18.38
C ASP A 80 5.79 -0.53 17.80
N ASN A 81 5.29 -0.63 16.57
CA ASN A 81 5.08 -1.91 15.88
C ASN A 81 6.32 -2.44 15.13
N PHE A 82 7.35 -1.60 14.91
CA PHE A 82 8.52 -1.94 14.06
C PHE A 82 9.82 -1.44 14.70
N ILE A 83 9.92 -1.58 16.03
CA ILE A 83 10.97 -1.02 16.90
C ILE A 83 12.40 -1.33 16.41
N GLU A 84 12.62 -2.42 15.66
CA GLU A 84 13.97 -2.89 15.34
C GLU A 84 14.51 -2.62 13.93
N LEU A 85 13.74 -2.10 12.96
CA LEU A 85 14.31 -1.78 11.63
C LEU A 85 13.70 -0.51 10.99
N PRO A 86 14.32 0.67 11.19
CA PRO A 86 13.98 1.90 10.46
C PRO A 86 14.07 1.73 8.93
N ILE A 87 14.95 0.83 8.46
CA ILE A 87 15.08 0.48 7.04
C ILE A 87 13.89 -0.31 6.51
N LEU A 88 13.16 -1.07 7.35
CA LEU A 88 11.90 -1.72 6.95
C LEU A 88 10.74 -0.72 6.82
N LEU A 89 10.92 0.48 7.35
CA LEU A 89 9.93 1.56 7.32
C LEU A 89 10.22 2.64 6.28
N SER A 90 11.32 2.52 5.54
CA SER A 90 11.77 3.49 4.53
C SER A 90 12.15 2.78 3.23
N GLY A 91 12.06 3.51 2.12
CA GLY A 91 12.27 2.95 0.81
C GLY A 91 11.05 2.21 0.26
N TYR A 92 11.26 1.55 -0.88
CA TYR A 92 10.24 0.80 -1.60
C TYR A 92 10.43 -0.70 -1.49
N LEU A 93 9.32 -1.43 -1.47
CA LEU A 93 9.27 -2.87 -1.27
C LEU A 93 8.84 -3.54 -2.59
N TYR A 94 9.43 -4.68 -2.88
CA TYR A 94 9.12 -5.49 -4.04
C TYR A 94 9.03 -6.96 -3.62
N TYR A 95 8.19 -7.73 -4.30
CA TYR A 95 8.40 -9.17 -4.35
C TYR A 95 8.62 -9.66 -5.77
N PHE A 96 9.42 -10.71 -5.88
CA PHE A 96 9.61 -11.49 -7.09
C PHE A 96 8.84 -12.80 -6.95
N ASP A 97 7.87 -13.02 -7.84
CA ASP A 97 7.04 -14.21 -7.92
C ASP A 97 7.73 -15.25 -8.80
N ILE A 98 8.24 -16.31 -8.19
CA ILE A 98 8.96 -17.38 -8.86
C ILE A 98 8.02 -18.58 -8.98
N ALA A 99 7.55 -18.82 -10.20
CA ALA A 99 6.74 -19.98 -10.58
C ALA A 99 7.58 -21.00 -11.37
N LEU A 100 7.23 -22.29 -11.26
CA LEU A 100 7.98 -23.38 -11.89
C LEU A 100 8.03 -23.30 -13.43
N ASP A 101 7.00 -22.73 -14.05
CA ASP A 101 6.82 -22.62 -15.49
C ASP A 101 7.26 -21.25 -16.05
N ALA A 102 7.69 -20.33 -15.19
CA ALA A 102 8.09 -18.99 -15.58
C ALA A 102 9.60 -18.88 -15.82
N THR A 103 10.01 -18.35 -16.98
CA THR A 103 11.42 -18.09 -17.28
C THR A 103 11.97 -16.87 -16.53
N LEU A 104 11.10 -15.88 -16.28
CA LEU A 104 11.40 -14.68 -15.51
C LEU A 104 10.33 -14.51 -14.42
N PRO A 105 10.67 -13.93 -13.27
CA PRO A 105 9.69 -13.70 -12.21
C PRO A 105 8.71 -12.59 -12.59
N ASP A 106 7.46 -12.69 -12.14
CA ASP A 106 6.60 -11.51 -12.07
C ASP A 106 7.06 -10.64 -10.89
N ILE A 107 7.00 -9.32 -11.05
CA ILE A 107 7.47 -8.38 -10.02
C ILE A 107 6.29 -7.55 -9.53
N LYS A 108 6.05 -7.57 -8.22
CA LYS A 108 5.04 -6.73 -7.57
C LYS A 108 5.73 -5.66 -6.75
N PHE A 109 5.43 -4.41 -7.07
CA PHE A 109 5.94 -3.22 -6.39
C PHE A 109 4.96 -2.75 -5.31
N TYR A 110 5.47 -2.24 -4.20
CA TYR A 110 4.73 -1.72 -3.06
C TYR A 110 5.21 -0.31 -2.70
N THR A 111 4.31 0.66 -2.81
CA THR A 111 4.48 2.00 -2.25
C THR A 111 4.03 2.00 -0.78
N PRO A 112 4.90 2.27 0.20
CA PRO A 112 4.53 2.41 1.62
C PRO A 112 3.86 3.76 1.88
N VAL A 113 2.62 3.89 1.43
CA VAL A 113 1.82 5.13 1.51
C VAL A 113 1.61 5.64 2.93
N ARG A 114 1.66 4.79 3.96
CA ARG A 114 1.68 5.26 5.37
C ARG A 114 2.88 6.16 5.71
N ARG A 115 3.99 6.00 4.97
CA ARG A 115 5.26 6.71 5.18
C ARG A 115 5.38 7.90 4.23
N TYR A 116 5.03 7.70 2.97
CA TYR A 116 5.24 8.67 1.89
C TYR A 116 3.99 9.48 1.51
N GLY A 117 2.80 9.01 1.90
CA GLY A 117 1.56 9.75 1.71
C GLY A 117 1.28 10.76 2.83
N ARG A 118 0.34 11.67 2.55
CA ARG A 118 -0.07 12.77 3.45
C ARG A 118 -0.96 12.29 4.60
N ASP A 119 -2.19 11.94 4.27
CA ASP A 119 -3.24 11.46 5.17
C ASP A 119 -4.14 10.46 4.42
N ASP A 120 -4.95 9.70 5.16
CA ASP A 120 -5.76 8.64 4.55
C ASP A 120 -6.83 9.17 3.59
N LEU A 121 -7.35 10.39 3.79
CA LEU A 121 -8.34 10.99 2.89
C LEU A 121 -7.70 11.43 1.58
N SER A 122 -6.59 12.16 1.65
CA SER A 122 -5.85 12.62 0.48
C SER A 122 -5.42 11.45 -0.40
N LEU A 123 -4.91 10.37 0.22
CA LEU A 123 -4.53 9.15 -0.49
C LEU A 123 -5.76 8.50 -1.16
N ALA A 124 -6.87 8.38 -0.42
CA ALA A 124 -8.08 7.77 -0.95
C ALA A 124 -8.63 8.55 -2.16
N HIS A 125 -8.58 9.88 -2.13
CA HIS A 125 -8.91 10.72 -3.29
C HIS A 125 -7.92 10.56 -4.43
N GLY A 126 -6.62 10.49 -4.14
CA GLY A 126 -5.58 10.27 -5.15
C GLY A 126 -5.79 8.96 -5.91
N ILE A 127 -5.91 7.84 -5.19
CA ILE A 127 -6.11 6.53 -5.84
C ILE A 127 -7.47 6.43 -6.53
N THR A 128 -8.55 6.97 -5.96
CA THR A 128 -9.88 6.90 -6.60
C THR A 128 -9.98 7.80 -7.83
N GLY A 129 -9.40 9.00 -7.78
CA GLY A 129 -9.31 9.89 -8.95
C GLY A 129 -8.49 9.27 -10.07
N TRP A 130 -7.34 8.67 -9.75
CA TRP A 130 -6.54 7.92 -10.72
C TRP A 130 -7.32 6.74 -11.31
N MET A 131 -8.01 5.95 -10.49
CA MET A 131 -8.82 4.83 -10.99
C MET A 131 -9.95 5.31 -11.90
N GLN A 132 -10.59 6.44 -11.60
CA GLN A 132 -11.62 7.04 -12.45
C GLN A 132 -11.08 7.49 -13.80
N SER A 133 -9.93 8.19 -13.84
CA SER A 133 -9.32 8.67 -15.09
C SER A 133 -8.87 7.52 -16.01
N HIS A 134 -8.62 6.33 -15.45
CA HIS A 134 -8.26 5.12 -16.19
C HIS A 134 -9.48 4.22 -16.49
N GLY A 135 -10.71 4.71 -16.34
CA GLY A 135 -11.94 3.96 -16.65
C GLY A 135 -12.26 2.83 -15.65
N ARG A 136 -11.63 2.84 -14.47
CA ARG A 136 -11.77 1.84 -13.40
C ARG A 136 -12.53 2.40 -12.18
N GLY A 137 -13.39 3.39 -12.42
CA GLY A 137 -14.08 4.18 -11.40
C GLY A 137 -15.22 3.47 -10.67
N GLU A 138 -15.69 2.31 -11.15
CA GLU A 138 -16.94 1.65 -10.71
C GLU A 138 -17.06 1.48 -9.18
N TYR A 139 -15.94 1.21 -8.49
CA TYR A 139 -15.93 0.93 -7.05
C TYR A 139 -15.39 2.08 -6.18
N CYS A 140 -15.09 3.25 -6.75
CA CYS A 140 -14.42 4.33 -6.03
C CYS A 140 -15.22 4.86 -4.83
N GLU A 141 -16.53 5.08 -5.00
CA GLU A 141 -17.40 5.52 -3.90
C GLU A 141 -17.51 4.47 -2.79
N ARG A 142 -17.58 3.18 -3.16
CA ARG A 142 -17.64 2.07 -2.20
C ARG A 142 -16.33 1.92 -1.44
N TYR A 143 -15.20 2.16 -2.10
CA TYR A 143 -13.89 2.17 -1.47
C TYR A 143 -13.80 3.26 -0.39
N LEU A 144 -14.17 4.50 -0.72
CA LEU A 144 -14.21 5.61 0.23
C LEU A 144 -15.14 5.31 1.41
N SER A 145 -16.37 4.84 1.14
CA SER A 145 -17.32 4.47 2.20
C SER A 145 -16.80 3.35 3.11
N MET A 146 -16.07 2.37 2.56
CA MET A 146 -15.45 1.31 3.35
C MET A 146 -14.37 1.87 4.27
N LEU A 147 -13.51 2.76 3.77
CA LEU A 147 -12.48 3.44 4.56
C LEU A 147 -13.07 4.26 5.71
N GLU A 148 -14.13 5.04 5.44
CA GLU A 148 -14.83 5.81 6.48
C GLU A 148 -15.43 4.91 7.57
N LYS A 149 -16.07 3.81 7.18
CA LYS A 149 -16.64 2.83 8.12
C LYS A 149 -15.57 2.13 8.94
N LEU A 150 -14.42 1.83 8.34
CA LEU A 150 -13.29 1.30 9.07
C LEU A 150 -12.66 2.36 9.98
N SER A 151 -12.75 3.65 9.70
CA SER A 151 -12.06 4.70 10.47
C SER A 151 -12.91 5.39 11.54
N GLN A 152 -13.99 4.79 12.06
CA GLN A 152 -14.91 5.42 13.06
C GLN A 152 -14.28 6.08 14.31
N HIS A 153 -13.00 5.85 14.58
CA HIS A 153 -12.25 6.39 15.72
C HIS A 153 -11.56 7.73 15.46
N ARG A 154 -11.55 8.21 14.21
CA ARG A 154 -11.01 9.52 13.78
C ARG A 154 -11.53 9.89 12.37
N ALA A 155 -11.39 11.13 11.93
CA ALA A 155 -11.60 11.40 10.49
C ALA A 155 -10.40 10.90 9.67
N LEU A 156 -10.63 10.55 8.40
CA LEU A 156 -9.57 10.12 7.47
C LEU A 156 -8.52 11.21 7.25
N ARG A 157 -8.92 12.48 7.25
CA ARG A 157 -8.02 13.64 7.09
C ARG A 157 -7.16 13.93 8.31
N ASP A 158 -7.56 13.43 9.49
CA ASP A 158 -6.93 13.75 10.77
C ASP A 158 -5.77 12.78 11.10
N GLY A 159 -5.45 11.84 10.20
CA GLY A 159 -4.39 10.89 10.44
C GLY A 159 -4.00 10.05 9.22
N LYS A 160 -2.90 9.31 9.39
CA LYS A 160 -2.37 8.37 8.40
C LYS A 160 -1.98 7.07 9.06
N GLY A 161 -2.08 5.97 8.31
CA GLY A 161 -1.61 4.65 8.73
C GLY A 161 -2.64 3.54 8.50
N MET A 162 -3.90 3.89 8.24
CA MET A 162 -4.93 2.91 7.91
C MET A 162 -4.63 2.29 6.54
N GLN A 163 -4.28 3.09 5.53
CA GLN A 163 -3.74 2.58 4.28
C GLN A 163 -2.23 2.40 4.43
N THR A 164 -1.79 1.15 4.43
CA THR A 164 -0.39 0.79 4.76
C THR A 164 0.49 0.76 3.52
N TYR A 165 0.00 0.13 2.46
CA TYR A 165 0.65 0.03 1.16
C TYR A 165 -0.38 0.17 0.04
N VAL A 166 0.06 0.71 -1.09
CA VAL A 166 -0.54 0.46 -2.40
C VAL A 166 0.48 -0.31 -3.21
N SER A 167 0.08 -1.43 -3.82
CA SER A 167 0.96 -2.21 -4.67
C SER A 167 0.44 -2.29 -6.09
N CYS A 168 1.35 -2.53 -7.03
CA CYS A 168 1.03 -2.77 -8.42
C CYS A 168 1.83 -3.95 -8.99
N LEU A 169 1.25 -4.60 -9.99
CA LEU A 169 1.92 -5.60 -10.81
C LEU A 169 1.46 -5.42 -12.26
N PHE A 170 2.35 -5.58 -13.23
CA PHE A 170 1.97 -5.60 -14.64
C PHE A 170 1.33 -6.94 -14.98
N ARG A 171 0.06 -6.93 -15.40
CA ARG A 171 -0.59 -8.13 -15.90
C ARG A 171 -0.09 -8.45 -17.31
N LYS A 172 -0.27 -9.70 -17.75
CA LYS A 172 0.11 -10.15 -19.10
C LYS A 172 -0.59 -9.37 -20.22
N ASN A 173 -1.77 -8.81 -19.97
CA ASN A 173 -2.49 -7.95 -20.91
C ASN A 173 -2.02 -6.49 -20.89
N GLY A 174 -1.04 -6.16 -20.05
CA GLY A 174 -0.49 -4.81 -19.91
C GLY A 174 -1.20 -3.93 -18.88
N GLU A 175 -2.30 -4.36 -18.29
CA GLU A 175 -2.99 -3.57 -17.27
C GLU A 175 -2.26 -3.64 -15.91
N LEU A 176 -2.36 -2.55 -15.15
CA LEU A 176 -1.89 -2.53 -13.77
C LEU A 176 -2.86 -3.27 -12.83
N ASP A 177 -2.39 -4.33 -12.19
CA ASP A 177 -3.05 -4.97 -11.05
C ASP A 177 -2.75 -4.21 -9.77
N ILE A 178 -3.70 -3.40 -9.30
CA ILE A 178 -3.52 -2.51 -8.15
C ILE A 178 -4.16 -3.13 -6.90
N THR A 179 -3.44 -3.12 -5.77
CA THR A 179 -3.93 -3.65 -4.50
C THR A 179 -3.69 -2.65 -3.37
N SER A 180 -4.74 -2.30 -2.62
CA SER A 180 -4.63 -1.53 -1.37
C SER A 180 -4.53 -2.45 -0.16
N TYR A 181 -3.60 -2.17 0.76
CA TYR A 181 -3.45 -2.88 2.03
C TYR A 181 -3.97 -2.04 3.18
N ILE A 182 -5.04 -2.51 3.82
CA ILE A 182 -5.74 -1.76 4.87
C ILE A 182 -5.41 -2.36 6.24
N GLY A 183 -4.80 -1.55 7.11
CA GLY A 183 -4.65 -1.81 8.53
C GLY A 183 -5.84 -1.18 9.28
N PRO A 184 -6.76 -1.95 9.88
CA PRO A 184 -8.00 -1.43 10.46
C PRO A 184 -7.82 -0.61 11.76
N GLU A 185 -6.58 -0.43 12.22
CA GLU A 185 -6.23 0.31 13.44
C GLU A 185 -7.02 -0.16 14.67
N ALA A 186 -7.24 -1.48 14.79
CA ALA A 186 -8.12 -2.07 15.81
C ALA A 186 -7.72 -1.71 17.25
N PHE A 187 -6.42 -1.49 17.49
CA PHE A 187 -5.85 -1.14 18.79
C PHE A 187 -5.48 0.34 18.93
N ALA A 188 -5.95 1.21 18.03
CA ALA A 188 -5.73 2.65 18.16
C ALA A 188 -6.26 3.16 19.51
N SER A 189 -5.47 3.98 20.19
CA SER A 189 -5.81 4.51 21.51
C SER A 189 -7.13 5.27 21.53
N SER A 190 -7.50 5.97 20.45
CA SER A 190 -8.81 6.64 20.37
C SER A 190 -9.99 5.66 20.29
N ARG A 191 -9.81 4.42 19.79
CA ARG A 191 -10.83 3.37 19.91
C ARG A 191 -11.00 2.90 21.35
N LEU A 192 -9.89 2.70 22.05
CA LEU A 192 -9.88 2.22 23.42
C LEU A 192 -10.44 3.28 24.39
N ALA A 193 -10.16 4.56 24.14
CA ALA A 193 -10.69 5.68 24.92
C ALA A 193 -12.21 5.82 24.78
N ASN A 194 -12.75 5.56 23.58
CA ASN A 194 -14.19 5.55 23.30
C ASN A 194 -14.88 4.25 23.78
N GLY A 195 -14.09 3.22 24.11
CA GLY A 195 -14.56 1.90 24.53
C GLY A 195 -14.78 1.72 26.03
N LYS A 196 -14.89 2.78 26.84
CA LYS A 196 -15.29 2.60 28.25
C LYS A 196 -16.65 1.89 28.28
N PRO A 197 -16.75 0.67 28.82
CA PRO A 197 -18.03 0.01 28.91
C PRO A 197 -18.88 0.86 29.85
N THR A 198 -20.04 1.32 29.38
CA THR A 198 -21.13 1.65 30.29
C THR A 198 -21.28 0.45 31.21
N LYS A 199 -20.97 0.61 32.49
CA LYS A 199 -21.20 -0.43 33.51
C LYS A 199 -22.70 -0.71 33.53
N GLY A 200 -23.15 -1.62 32.66
CA GLY A 200 -24.45 -2.24 32.74
C GLY A 200 -24.42 -3.05 34.02
N THR A 201 -24.87 -2.45 35.11
CA THR A 201 -25.18 -3.17 36.33
C THR A 201 -26.21 -4.24 35.98
N ARG A 202 -25.77 -5.48 35.77
CA ARG A 202 -26.66 -6.63 35.88
C ARG A 202 -27.11 -6.67 37.33
N ARG A 203 -28.26 -6.08 37.62
CA ARG A 203 -29.03 -6.45 38.81
C ARG A 203 -29.33 -7.93 38.66
N ARG A 204 -28.71 -8.76 39.49
CA ARG A 204 -29.29 -10.04 39.88
C ARG A 204 -30.63 -9.69 40.52
N SER A 205 -31.72 -9.96 39.81
CA SER A 205 -33.02 -10.09 40.46
C SER A 205 -33.04 -11.46 41.12
N ASP A 206 -33.10 -11.47 42.44
CA ASP A 206 -33.49 -12.63 43.23
C ASP A 206 -34.96 -12.94 42.94
N SER A 207 -35.24 -14.21 42.59
CA SER A 207 -36.44 -15.04 42.88
C SER A 207 -36.57 -16.13 41.81
#